data_AF-A0A1Y0HL31-F1
#
_entry.id   AF-A0A1Y0HL31-F1
#
_cell.length_a   1.000
_cell.length_b   1.000
_cell.length_c   1.000
_cell.angle_alpha   90.00
_cell.angle_beta   90.00
_cell.angle_gamma   90.00
#
_symmetry.space_group_name_H-M   'P 1'
#
loop_
_entity.id
_entity.type
_entity.pdbx_description
1 polymer ?
#
loop_
_entity_poly.entity_id
_entity_poly.type
_entity_poly.pdbx_seq_one_letter_code
_entity_poly.pdbx_strand_id
1 'polypeptide(L)'
;MFPSIVQKGDLQIAFSTGGYSPGLAKALRALFERIIPDAVIPFLEEMKVLRKMHPKGENRQKIFHDKVNVFVKQHFIMPTNGEDLNGKTR
;
A
#
# COMPACT_ATOMS: atom_id res chain seq x y z
N MET A 1 14.28 20.12 3.73
CA MET A 1 14.65 19.15 2.67
C MET A 1 13.37 18.47 2.18
N PHE A 2 13.26 18.19 0.88
CA PHE A 2 12.07 17.54 0.31
C PHE A 2 12.26 16.02 0.25
N PRO A 3 11.23 15.22 0.59
CA PRO A 3 11.31 13.77 0.52
C PRO A 3 11.35 13.27 -0.93
N SER A 4 11.86 12.05 -1.10
CA SER A 4 11.75 11.30 -2.36
C SER A 4 10.38 10.62 -2.42
N ILE A 5 9.55 10.94 -3.41
CA ILE A 5 8.14 10.50 -3.46
C ILE A 5 7.92 9.47 -4.58
N VAL A 6 7.14 8.44 -4.29
CA VAL A 6 6.47 7.57 -5.28
C VAL A 6 5.01 7.99 -5.35
N GLN A 7 4.50 8.21 -6.56
CA GLN A 7 3.11 8.56 -6.79
C GLN A 7 2.49 7.68 -7.89
N LYS A 8 1.40 6.98 -7.57
CA LYS A 8 0.60 6.18 -8.51
C LYS A 8 -0.88 6.43 -8.26
N GLY A 9 -1.51 7.24 -9.09
CA GLY A 9 -2.88 7.73 -8.84
C GLY A 9 -2.93 8.45 -7.49
N ASP A 10 -3.83 8.02 -6.59
CA ASP A 10 -3.93 8.56 -5.23
C ASP A 10 -2.95 7.95 -4.23
N LEU A 11 -2.19 6.92 -4.59
CA LEU A 11 -1.15 6.39 -3.72
C LEU A 11 0.04 7.35 -3.72
N GLN A 12 0.40 7.84 -2.55
CA GLN A 12 1.63 8.60 -2.32
C GLN A 12 2.46 7.95 -1.22
N ILE A 13 3.74 7.74 -1.47
CA ILE A 13 4.70 7.22 -0.49
C ILE A 13 5.92 8.13 -0.47
N ALA A 14 6.26 8.67 0.70
CA ALA A 14 7.39 9.56 0.89
C ALA A 14 8.53 8.85 1.64
N PHE A 15 9.73 8.87 1.06
CA PHE A 15 10.96 8.36 1.63
C PHE A 15 11.82 9.52 2.11
N SER A 16 12.14 9.53 3.41
CA SER A 16 12.95 10.57 4.04
C SER A 16 13.93 9.96 5.03
N THR A 17 15.14 10.50 5.04
CA THR A 17 16.18 10.17 6.03
C THR A 17 16.54 11.40 6.87
N GLY A 18 15.67 12.41 6.97
CA GLY A 18 15.99 13.66 7.68
C GLY A 18 17.21 14.42 7.16
N GLY A 19 17.66 14.12 5.93
CA GLY A 19 18.89 14.67 5.35
C GLY A 19 20.17 13.86 5.58
N TYR A 20 20.15 12.82 6.41
CA TYR A 20 21.33 12.00 6.69
C TYR A 20 21.81 11.17 5.49
N SER A 21 20.91 10.74 4.59
CA SER A 21 21.26 9.97 3.39
C SER A 21 20.23 10.16 2.25
N PRO A 22 20.33 11.26 1.47
CA PRO A 22 19.50 11.48 0.29
C PRO A 22 19.63 10.35 -0.76
N GLY A 23 20.82 9.74 -0.86
CA GLY A 23 21.07 8.61 -1.75
C GLY A 23 20.25 7.37 -1.40
N LEU A 24 20.14 7.03 -0.11
CA LEU A 24 19.30 5.92 0.35
C LEU A 24 17.82 6.20 0.10
N ALA A 25 17.35 7.42 0.39
CA ALA A 25 15.96 7.80 0.11
C ALA A 25 15.61 7.63 -1.39
N LYS A 26 16.51 8.04 -2.29
CA LYS A 26 16.35 7.88 -3.74
C LYS A 26 16.35 6.41 -4.16
N ALA A 27 17.23 5.59 -3.60
CA ALA A 27 17.33 4.16 -3.90
C ALA A 27 16.07 3.40 -3.47
N LEU A 28 15.56 3.65 -2.26
CA LEU A 28 14.30 3.05 -1.78
C LEU A 28 13.12 3.48 -2.65
N ARG A 29 13.01 4.77 -2.98
CA ARG A 29 11.97 5.26 -3.90
C ARG A 29 12.00 4.51 -5.23
N ALA A 30 13.16 4.37 -5.85
CA ALA A 30 13.31 3.65 -7.13
C ALA A 30 12.99 2.14 -7.02
N LEU A 31 13.33 1.51 -5.88
CA LEU A 31 12.97 0.13 -5.61
C LEU A 31 11.44 -0.04 -5.52
N PHE A 32 10.79 0.81 -4.73
CA PHE A 32 9.34 0.73 -4.50
C PHE A 32 8.53 1.11 -5.75
N GLU A 33 9.01 2.01 -6.62
CA GLU A 33 8.39 2.26 -7.93
C GLU A 33 8.24 1.00 -8.78
N ARG A 34 9.21 0.07 -8.68
CA ARG A 34 9.22 -1.19 -9.42
C ARG A 34 8.37 -2.27 -8.76
N ILE A 35 8.31 -2.28 -7.43
CA ILE A 35 7.56 -3.28 -6.67
C ILE A 35 6.06 -2.96 -6.66
N ILE A 36 5.69 -1.68 -6.65
CA ILE A 36 4.28 -1.28 -6.56
C ILE A 36 3.62 -1.44 -7.94
N PRO A 37 2.62 -2.33 -8.08
CA PRO A 37 1.92 -2.58 -9.33
C PRO A 37 1.00 -1.40 -9.69
N ASP A 38 0.78 -1.15 -10.98
CA ASP A 38 -0.15 -0.09 -11.43
C ASP A 38 -1.61 -0.37 -11.06
N ALA A 39 -1.94 -1.63 -10.73
CA ALA A 39 -3.25 -2.05 -10.23
C ALA A 39 -3.69 -1.32 -8.95
N VAL A 40 -2.77 -0.66 -8.22
CA VAL A 40 -3.13 0.20 -7.08
C VAL A 40 -4.04 1.36 -7.49
N ILE A 41 -3.93 1.86 -8.72
CA ILE A 41 -4.73 3.00 -9.22
C ILE A 41 -6.21 2.61 -9.29
N PRO A 42 -6.63 1.61 -10.09
CA PRO A 42 -8.04 1.21 -10.14
C PRO A 42 -8.54 0.66 -8.79
N PHE A 43 -7.68 0.01 -8.00
CA PHE A 43 -8.06 -0.45 -6.67
C PHE A 43 -8.44 0.71 -5.73
N LEU A 44 -7.65 1.78 -5.68
CA LEU A 44 -7.97 2.93 -4.83
C LEU A 44 -9.25 3.66 -5.28
N GLU A 45 -9.51 3.72 -6.59
CA GLU A 45 -10.78 4.24 -7.11
C GLU A 45 -11.98 3.38 -6.67
N GLU A 46 -11.87 2.04 -6.72
CA GLU A 46 -12.90 1.14 -6.19
C GLU A 46 -13.15 1.40 -4.69
N MET A 47 -12.08 1.53 -3.90
CA MET A 47 -12.17 1.77 -2.46
C MET A 47 -12.82 3.12 -2.12
N LYS A 48 -12.58 4.16 -2.94
CA LYS A 48 -13.30 5.45 -2.83
C LYS A 48 -14.80 5.29 -3.08
N VAL A 49 -15.19 4.55 -4.11
CA VAL A 49 -16.60 4.29 -4.44
C VAL A 49 -17.28 3.50 -3.33
N LEU A 50 -16.66 2.41 -2.85
CA LEU A 50 -17.16 1.62 -1.72
C LEU A 50 -17.35 2.47 -0.46
N ARG A 51 -16.45 3.42 -0.19
CA ARG A 51 -16.52 4.29 0.99
C ARG A 51 -17.74 5.22 0.95
N LYS A 52 -18.17 5.62 -0.25
CA LYS A 52 -19.38 6.44 -0.46
C LYS A 52 -20.66 5.62 -0.36
N MET A 53 -20.64 4.36 -0.82
CA MET A 53 -21.82 3.49 -0.82
C MET A 53 -22.12 2.86 0.55
N HIS A 54 -21.11 2.65 1.40
CA HIS A 54 -21.28 1.98 2.69
C HIS A 54 -21.15 2.95 3.88
N PRO A 55 -22.12 2.95 4.82
CA PRO A 55 -22.04 3.74 6.04
C PRO A 55 -20.84 3.33 6.91
N LYS A 56 -20.40 4.23 7.78
CA LYS A 56 -19.35 3.91 8.76
C LYS A 56 -19.86 2.82 9.71
N GLY A 57 -19.01 1.84 10.02
CA GLY A 57 -19.32 0.75 10.94
C GLY A 57 -18.45 -0.49 10.70
N GLU A 58 -18.59 -1.48 11.58
CA GLU A 58 -17.80 -2.71 11.58
C GLU A 58 -17.93 -3.49 10.27
N ASN A 59 -19.15 -3.59 9.73
CA ASN A 59 -19.39 -4.27 8.45
C ASN A 59 -18.57 -3.67 7.31
N ARG A 60 -18.47 -2.34 7.22
CA ARG A 60 -17.66 -1.68 6.21
C ARG A 60 -16.17 -1.95 6.43
N GLN A 61 -15.71 -1.89 7.68
CA GLN A 61 -14.31 -2.15 8.00
C GLN A 61 -13.90 -3.57 7.61
N LYS A 62 -14.76 -4.56 7.86
CA LYS A 62 -14.53 -5.94 7.45
C LYS A 62 -14.41 -6.08 5.92
N ILE A 63 -15.35 -5.51 5.16
CA ILE A 63 -15.31 -5.55 3.68
C ILE A 63 -14.01 -4.94 3.14
N PHE A 64 -13.61 -3.79 3.69
CA PHE A 64 -12.39 -3.09 3.27
C PHE A 64 -11.15 -3.93 3.58
N HIS A 65 -11.08 -4.49 4.80
CA HIS A 65 -9.99 -5.37 5.22
C HIS A 65 -9.84 -6.59 4.30
N ASP A 66 -10.95 -7.28 4.03
CA ASP A 66 -10.96 -8.47 3.19
C ASP A 66 -10.50 -8.13 1.75
N LYS A 67 -10.97 -7.02 1.18
CA LYS A 67 -10.56 -6.56 -0.15
C LYS A 67 -9.08 -6.20 -0.22
N VAL A 68 -8.56 -5.47 0.77
CA VAL A 68 -7.12 -5.13 0.85
C VAL A 68 -6.28 -6.40 0.91
N ASN A 69 -6.65 -7.35 1.76
CA ASN A 69 -5.92 -8.62 1.88
C ASN A 69 -5.87 -9.41 0.58
N VAL A 70 -7.01 -9.50 -0.13
CA VAL A 70 -7.07 -10.16 -1.44
C VAL A 70 -6.20 -9.43 -2.46
N PHE A 71 -6.33 -8.11 -2.55
CA PHE A 71 -5.57 -7.28 -3.49
C PHE A 71 -4.05 -7.45 -3.29
N VAL A 72 -3.59 -7.35 -2.04
CA VAL A 72 -2.19 -7.46 -1.67
C VAL A 72 -1.64 -8.85 -2.01
N LYS A 73 -2.36 -9.92 -1.67
CA LYS A 73 -1.96 -11.31 -2.02
C LYS A 73 -1.87 -11.56 -3.53
N GLN A 74 -2.73 -10.91 -4.31
CA GLN A 74 -2.79 -11.12 -5.77
C GLN A 74 -1.73 -10.31 -6.53
N HIS A 75 -1.41 -9.10 -6.07
CA HIS A 75 -0.64 -8.14 -6.87
C HIS A 75 0.77 -7.85 -6.32
N PHE A 76 1.06 -8.21 -5.08
CA PHE A 76 2.39 -8.02 -4.49
C PHE A 76 3.09 -9.35 -4.26
N ILE A 77 4.39 -9.39 -4.57
CA ILE A 77 5.25 -10.52 -4.25
C ILE A 77 5.48 -10.51 -2.73
N MET A 78 4.92 -11.49 -2.04
CA MET A 78 5.11 -11.66 -0.59
C MET A 78 6.43 -12.41 -0.34
N PRO A 79 7.35 -11.89 0.49
CA PRO A 79 8.44 -12.72 1.01
C PRO A 79 7.81 -13.84 1.87
N THR A 80 8.07 -15.09 1.51
CA THR A 80 7.49 -16.29 2.15
C THR A 80 8.13 -16.61 3.50
N ASN A 81 8.35 -15.60 4.34
CA ASN A 81 8.82 -15.78 5.71
C ASN A 81 7.62 -15.73 6.68
N GLY A 82 6.78 -16.77 6.59
CA GLY A 82 6.06 -17.35 7.73
C GLY A 82 4.92 -16.59 8.41
N GLU A 83 4.72 -15.28 8.20
CA GLU A 83 3.61 -14.55 8.83
C GLU A 83 2.64 -13.99 7.79
N ASP A 84 1.36 -14.32 7.98
CA ASP A 84 0.28 -13.81 7.15
C ASP A 84 -0.18 -12.42 7.62
N LEU A 85 -0.85 -11.69 6.73
CA LEU A 85 -1.35 -10.32 6.94
C LEU A 85 -2.37 -10.17 8.09
N ASN A 86 -2.72 -11.26 8.78
CA ASN A 86 -3.72 -11.30 9.84
C ASN A 86 -3.14 -11.65 11.22
N GLY A 87 -1.81 -11.74 11.37
CA GLY A 87 -1.16 -11.82 12.69
C GLY A 87 -1.64 -13.00 13.54
N LYS A 88 -2.01 -14.14 12.94
CA LYS A 88 -2.24 -15.38 13.69
C LYS A 88 -1.02 -16.28 13.59
N THR A 89 -0.12 -16.13 14.55
CA THR A 89 0.84 -17.17 14.93
C THR A 89 0.03 -18.39 15.44
N ARG A 90 0.41 -19.60 15.01
CA ARG A 90 0.05 -20.82 15.76
C ARG A 90 0.89 -20.91 17.02
#